data_AF-A0A6P6VFK7-F1
#
_entry.id   AF-A0A6P6VFK7-F1
#
_cell.length_a   1.000
_cell.length_b   1.000
_cell.length_c   1.000
_cell.angle_alpha   90.00
_cell.angle_beta   90.00
_cell.angle_gamma   90.00
#
_symmetry.space_group_name_H-M   'P 1'
#
loop_
_entity.id
_entity.type
_entity.pdbx_description
1 polymer ?
#
loop_
_entity_poly.entity_id
_entity_poly.type
_entity_poly.pdbx_seq_one_letter_code
_entity_poly.pdbx_strand_id
1 'polypeptide(L)'
;MAELIVPKIIDQLSDALMKQLGEKVNLVMGVEEEVANISSKLATIEKVLHDAERRRLKDRSVGIWLEKLEDITYEMDDVLDEWNFKIHRAKNEGTNQNAGLQPTLWNKIILIDGSK
;
A
#
# COMPACT_ATOMS: atom_id res chain seq x y z
N MET A 1 3.58 6.14 -22.86
CA MET A 1 2.44 5.64 -22.05
C MET A 1 2.94 4.92 -20.80
N ALA A 2 3.90 4.00 -20.94
CA ALA A 2 4.64 3.35 -19.84
C ALA A 2 5.30 4.35 -18.87
N GLU A 3 5.81 5.47 -19.41
CA GLU A 3 6.40 6.57 -18.60
C GLU A 3 5.45 7.14 -17.54
N LEU A 4 4.13 6.99 -17.70
CA LEU A 4 3.15 7.55 -16.76
C LEU A 4 2.58 6.48 -15.82
N ILE A 5 2.45 5.24 -16.30
CA ILE A 5 1.82 4.16 -15.54
C ILE A 5 2.81 3.50 -14.59
N VAL A 6 4.05 3.26 -15.04
CA VAL A 6 5.03 2.55 -14.21
C VAL A 6 5.43 3.36 -12.96
N PRO A 7 5.67 4.68 -13.03
CA PRO A 7 5.94 5.47 -11.82
C PRO A 7 4.77 5.46 -10.82
N LYS A 8 3.52 5.53 -11.30
CA LYS A 8 2.33 5.44 -10.44
C LYS A 8 2.31 4.13 -9.63
N ILE A 9 2.57 3.01 -10.29
CA ILE A 9 2.61 1.68 -9.65
C ILE A 9 3.75 1.58 -8.63
N ILE A 10 4.91 2.15 -8.98
CA ILE A 10 6.06 2.26 -8.08
C ILE A 10 5.69 3.02 -6.80
N ASP A 11 4.98 4.14 -6.93
CA ASP A 11 4.54 4.94 -5.79
C ASP A 11 3.52 4.17 -4.93
N GLN A 12 2.53 3.53 -5.55
CA GLN A 12 1.54 2.70 -4.84
C GLN A 12 2.19 1.54 -4.06
N LEU A 13 3.19 0.87 -4.65
CA LEU A 13 3.95 -0.17 -3.96
C LEU A 13 4.75 0.39 -2.79
N SER A 14 5.40 1.53 -2.97
CA SER A 14 6.16 2.20 -1.91
C SER A 14 5.26 2.57 -0.74
N ASP A 15 4.09 3.14 -1.01
CA ASP A 15 3.09 3.48 0.00
C ASP A 15 2.56 2.24 0.74
N ALA A 16 2.30 1.15 0.02
CA ALA A 16 1.85 -0.10 0.62
C ALA A 16 2.90 -0.67 1.59
N LEU A 17 4.18 -0.67 1.19
CA LEU A 17 5.29 -1.10 2.03
C LEU A 17 5.44 -0.20 3.26
N MET A 18 5.38 1.12 3.08
CA MET A 18 5.47 2.09 4.18
C MET A 18 4.34 1.96 5.19
N LYS A 19 3.10 1.71 4.75
CA LYS A 19 1.96 1.48 5.66
C LYS A 19 2.13 0.18 6.45
N GLN A 20 2.56 -0.90 5.79
CA GLN A 20 2.79 -2.20 6.42
C GLN A 20 3.94 -2.17 7.43
N LEU A 21 5.05 -1.50 7.09
CA LEU A 21 6.15 -1.29 8.01
C LEU A 21 5.77 -0.30 9.11
N GLY A 22 5.18 0.84 8.79
CA GLY A 22 4.77 1.86 9.77
C GLY A 22 3.84 1.33 10.87
N GLU A 23 2.97 0.36 10.57
CA GLU A 23 2.12 -0.32 11.56
C GLU A 23 2.86 -1.32 12.45
N LYS A 24 4.03 -1.82 12.02
CA LYS A 24 4.87 -2.79 12.75
C LYS A 24 6.14 -2.20 13.35
N VAL A 25 6.47 -0.95 13.05
CA VAL A 25 7.75 -0.35 13.44
C VAL A 25 7.58 0.36 14.78
N ASN A 26 7.76 -0.42 15.85
CA ASN A 26 8.52 0.10 16.99
C ASN A 26 10.01 0.05 16.59
N LEU A 27 10.42 1.11 15.88
CA LEU A 27 11.76 1.56 15.46
C LEU A 27 12.92 0.55 15.57
N VAL A 28 13.34 0.01 14.41
CA VAL A 28 14.65 -0.62 14.23
C VAL A 28 15.39 0.14 13.12
N MET A 29 16.66 0.46 13.37
CA MET A 29 17.56 1.25 12.51
C MET A 29 17.66 0.75 11.05
N GLY A 30 17.31 -0.51 10.78
CA GLY A 30 17.33 -1.09 9.43
C GLY A 30 16.16 -0.67 8.53
N VAL A 31 15.08 -0.09 9.07
CA VAL A 31 13.92 0.32 8.26
C VAL A 31 14.26 1.52 7.38
N GLU A 32 14.96 2.51 7.92
CA GLU A 32 15.36 3.69 7.16
C GLU A 32 16.35 3.34 6.04
N GLU A 33 17.26 2.40 6.29
CA GLU A 33 18.18 1.89 5.28
C GLU A 33 17.44 1.15 4.16
N GLU A 34 16.47 0.30 4.49
CA GLU A 34 15.67 -0.40 3.48
C GLU A 34 14.80 0.54 2.66
N VAL A 35 14.23 1.57 3.30
CA VAL A 35 13.52 2.64 2.60
C VAL A 35 14.43 3.32 1.58
N ALA A 36 15.63 3.76 1.99
CA ALA A 36 16.58 4.42 1.10
C ALA A 36 17.04 3.49 -0.05
N ASN A 37 17.24 2.20 0.25
CA ASN A 37 17.58 1.17 -0.73
C ASN A 37 16.48 0.99 -1.78
N ILE A 38 15.23 0.89 -1.34
CA ILE A 38 14.06 0.80 -2.22
C ILE A 38 13.96 2.06 -3.09
N SER A 39 14.03 3.26 -2.50
CA SER A 39 14.00 4.52 -3.26
C SER A 39 15.10 4.58 -4.34
N SER A 40 16.32 4.13 -4.03
CA SER A 40 17.43 4.09 -4.99
C SER A 40 17.17 3.15 -6.17
N LYS A 41 16.62 1.96 -5.89
CA LYS A 41 16.25 0.97 -6.93
C LYS A 41 15.15 1.53 -7.84
N LEU A 42 14.15 2.17 -7.27
CA LEU A 42 13.05 2.78 -8.00
C LEU A 42 13.53 3.90 -8.94
N ALA A 43 14.41 4.78 -8.45
CA ALA A 43 15.02 5.83 -9.27
C ALA A 43 15.87 5.25 -10.43
N THR A 44 16.48 4.08 -10.23
CA THR A 44 17.21 3.38 -11.29
C THR A 44 16.25 2.84 -12.35
N ILE A 45 15.14 2.24 -11.92
CA ILE A 45 14.09 1.72 -12.82
C ILE A 45 13.51 2.86 -13.67
N GLU A 46 13.18 4.00 -13.05
CA GLU A 46 12.67 5.18 -13.75
C GLU A 46 13.61 5.64 -14.89
N LYS A 47 14.91 5.72 -14.61
CA LYS A 47 15.92 6.09 -15.63
C LYS A 47 15.98 5.10 -16.79
N VAL A 48 15.92 3.79 -16.50
CA VAL A 48 15.91 2.75 -17.52
C VAL A 48 14.65 2.83 -18.39
N LEU A 49 13.49 3.08 -17.78
CA LEU A 49 12.23 3.22 -18.49
C LEU A 49 12.21 4.44 -19.39
N HIS A 50 12.76 5.57 -18.91
CA HIS A 50 12.89 6.77 -19.72
C HIS A 50 13.83 6.55 -20.94
N ASP A 51 14.94 5.84 -20.79
CA ASP A 51 15.77 5.46 -21.96
C ASP A 51 15.01 4.51 -22.91
N ALA A 52 14.31 3.52 -22.35
CA ALA A 52 13.55 2.56 -23.11
C ALA A 52 12.42 3.21 -23.93
N GLU A 53 11.64 4.13 -23.35
CA GLU A 53 10.55 4.80 -24.08
C GLU A 53 11.09 5.65 -25.24
N ARG A 54 12.22 6.34 -25.06
CA ARG A 54 12.90 7.08 -26.15
C ARG A 54 13.33 6.16 -27.30
N ARG A 55 13.58 4.88 -27.01
CA ARG A 55 13.97 3.85 -27.98
C ARG A 55 12.78 3.07 -28.54
N ARG A 56 11.59 3.12 -27.92
CA ARG A 56 10.39 2.35 -28.26
C ARG A 56 10.07 2.32 -29.75
N LEU A 57 10.16 3.46 -30.43
CA LEU A 57 9.83 3.59 -31.85
C LEU A 57 10.96 3.15 -32.80
N LYS A 58 12.21 3.12 -32.31
CA LYS A 58 13.41 2.83 -33.10
C LYS A 58 13.89 1.39 -32.93
N ASP A 59 13.56 0.78 -31.80
CA ASP A 59 13.94 -0.57 -31.43
C ASP A 59 12.68 -1.38 -31.11
N ARG A 60 12.26 -2.21 -32.07
CA ARG A 60 11.03 -3.01 -31.97
C ARG A 60 11.06 -3.93 -30.74
N SER A 61 12.22 -4.45 -30.37
CA SER A 61 12.35 -5.36 -29.22
C SER A 61 12.07 -4.62 -27.92
N VAL A 62 12.57 -3.38 -27.80
CA VAL A 62 12.28 -2.50 -26.67
C VAL A 62 10.80 -2.13 -26.63
N GLY A 63 10.19 -1.85 -27.79
CA GLY A 63 8.76 -1.56 -27.85
C GLY A 63 7.88 -2.70 -27.37
N ILE A 64 8.15 -3.94 -27.82
CA ILE A 64 7.43 -5.14 -27.36
C ILE A 64 7.61 -5.35 -25.85
N TRP A 65 8.82 -5.11 -25.34
CA TRP A 65 9.09 -5.25 -23.91
C TRP A 65 8.30 -4.22 -23.08
N LEU A 66 8.22 -2.97 -23.55
CA LEU A 66 7.43 -1.92 -22.89
C LEU A 66 5.93 -2.17 -22.93
N GLU A 67 5.39 -2.69 -24.04
CA GLU A 67 3.97 -3.07 -24.11
C GLU A 67 3.63 -4.16 -23.10
N LYS A 68 4.47 -5.21 -23.00
CA LYS A 68 4.28 -6.24 -21.97
C LYS A 68 4.41 -5.70 -20.55
N LEU A 69 5.30 -4.72 -20.34
CA LEU A 69 5.43 -4.07 -19.05
C LEU A 69 4.16 -3.27 -18.71
N GLU A 70 3.58 -2.56 -19.69
CA GLU A 70 2.30 -1.88 -19.54
C GLU A 70 1.19 -2.87 -19.14
N ASP A 71 1.08 -4.01 -19.81
CA ASP A 71 0.10 -5.06 -19.47
C ASP A 71 0.26 -5.55 -18.02
N ILE A 72 1.50 -5.88 -17.62
CA ILE A 72 1.82 -6.33 -16.26
C ILE A 72 1.47 -5.24 -15.23
N THR A 73 1.68 -3.96 -15.56
CA THR A 73 1.38 -2.87 -14.62
C THR A 73 -0.11 -2.70 -14.36
N TYR A 74 -0.97 -3.00 -15.34
CA TYR A 74 -2.41 -3.02 -15.12
C TYR A 74 -2.82 -4.17 -14.20
N GLU A 75 -2.28 -5.37 -14.40
CA GLU A 75 -2.53 -6.51 -13.51
C GLU A 75 -2.06 -6.20 -12.07
N MET A 76 -0.97 -5.46 -11.91
CA MET A 76 -0.46 -5.02 -10.61
C MET A 76 -1.37 -4.00 -9.92
N ASP A 77 -1.94 -3.03 -10.65
CA ASP A 77 -2.89 -2.04 -10.09
C ASP A 77 -4.11 -2.77 -9.49
N ASP A 78 -4.68 -3.73 -10.23
CA ASP A 78 -5.83 -4.54 -9.78
C ASP A 78 -5.52 -5.33 -8.51
N VAL A 79 -4.34 -5.96 -8.44
CA VAL A 79 -3.90 -6.73 -7.26
C VAL A 79 -3.67 -5.81 -6.05
N LEU A 80 -3.10 -4.62 -6.26
CA LEU A 80 -2.86 -3.64 -5.20
C LEU A 80 -4.16 -3.05 -4.65
N ASP A 81 -5.14 -2.80 -5.50
CA ASP A 81 -6.47 -2.37 -5.10
C ASP A 81 -7.19 -3.44 -4.28
N GLU A 82 -7.11 -4.71 -4.71
CA GLU A 82 -7.67 -5.83 -3.94
C GLU A 82 -6.98 -5.98 -2.57
N TRP A 83 -5.65 -5.84 -2.53
CA TRP A 83 -4.88 -5.87 -1.29
C TRP A 83 -5.34 -4.75 -0.35
N ASN A 84 -5.38 -3.51 -0.83
CA ASN A 84 -5.80 -2.35 -0.02
C ASN A 84 -7.21 -2.54 0.52
N PHE A 85 -8.14 -3.02 -0.31
CA PHE A 85 -9.50 -3.33 0.10
C PHE A 85 -9.54 -4.37 1.22
N LYS A 86 -8.78 -5.46 1.12
CA LYS A 86 -8.70 -6.50 2.16
C LYS A 86 -8.13 -5.97 3.48
N ILE A 87 -7.07 -5.14 3.43
CA ILE A 87 -6.53 -4.49 4.63
C ILE A 87 -7.58 -3.59 5.29
N HIS A 88 -8.25 -2.75 4.50
CA HIS A 88 -9.27 -1.83 5.02
C HIS A 88 -10.44 -2.58 5.66
N ARG A 89 -10.90 -3.67 5.03
CA ARG A 89 -11.94 -4.54 5.61
C ARG A 89 -11.50 -5.15 6.94
N ALA A 90 -10.30 -5.74 7.00
CA ALA A 90 -9.80 -6.36 8.23
C ALA A 90 -9.70 -5.37 9.40
N LYS A 91 -9.31 -4.11 9.13
CA LYS A 91 -9.29 -3.05 10.15
C LYS A 91 -10.69 -2.67 10.63
N ASN A 92 -11.66 -2.59 9.73
CA ASN A 92 -13.05 -2.22 10.06
C ASN A 92 -13.80 -3.34 10.80
N GLU A 93 -13.47 -4.60 10.55
CA GLU A 93 -14.04 -5.75 11.27
C GLU A 93 -13.47 -5.88 12.70
N GLY A 94 -12.24 -5.43 12.93
CA GLY A 94 -11.63 -5.35 14.26
C GLY A 94 -12.18 -4.23 15.16
N THR A 95 -12.72 -3.15 14.59
CA THR A 95 -13.29 -2.03 15.37
C THR A 95 -14.74 -2.25 15.79
N ASN A 96 -15.51 -3.07 15.05
CA ASN A 96 -16.91 -3.33 15.35
C ASN A 96 -17.12 -4.25 16.57
N GLN A 97 -16.09 -4.96 17.03
CA GLN A 97 -16.15 -5.73 18.29
C GLN A 97 -16.02 -4.85 19.54
N ASN A 98 -15.57 -3.60 19.41
CA ASN A 98 -15.45 -2.65 20.52
C ASN A 98 -16.63 -1.67 20.63
N ALA A 99 -17.50 -1.59 19.63
CA ALA A 99 -18.69 -0.75 19.66
C ALA A 99 -19.90 -1.38 20.40
N GLY A 100 -19.83 -2.68 20.72
CA GLY A 100 -20.87 -3.41 21.45
C GLY A 100 -20.81 -3.30 22.98
N LEU A 101 -19.74 -2.74 23.55
CA LEU A 101 -19.60 -2.53 24.99
C LEU A 101 -19.93 -1.07 25.35
N GLN A 102 -21.16 -0.65 25.08
CA GLN A 102 -21.73 0.51 25.77
C GLN A 102 -21.90 0.15 27.25
N PRO A 103 -21.26 0.81 28.24
CA PRO A 103 -21.43 0.52 29.67
C PRO A 103 -22.82 0.90 30.22
N THR A 104 -23.83 1.04 29.38
CA THR A 104 -25.09 1.71 29.70
C THR A 104 -26.13 0.78 30.30
N LEU A 105 -25.77 -0.04 31.29
CA LEU A 105 -26.74 -0.68 32.20
C LEU A 105 -26.17 -0.89 33.62
N TRP A 106 -24.86 -1.05 33.77
CA TRP A 106 -24.23 -1.23 35.09
C TRP A 106 -24.43 -0.01 36.01
N ASN A 107 -24.37 1.21 35.46
CA ASN A 107 -24.63 2.43 36.24
C ASN A 107 -26.09 2.59 36.68
N LYS A 108 -27.06 1.88 36.07
CA LYS A 108 -28.46 1.89 36.54
C LYS A 108 -28.71 0.86 37.64
N ILE A 109 -28.00 -0.26 37.65
CA ILE A 109 -28.17 -1.32 38.66
C ILE A 109 -27.57 -0.87 40.00
N ILE A 110 -26.41 -0.20 39.99
CA ILE A 110 -25.74 0.27 41.22
C ILE A 110 -26.53 1.38 41.93
N LEU A 111 -27.36 2.16 41.22
CA LEU A 111 -28.16 3.25 41.80
C LEU A 111 -29.49 2.77 42.44
N ILE A 112 -29.94 1.55 42.17
CA ILE A 112 -31.22 1.05 42.70
C ILE A 112 -31.07 0.32 44.04
N ASP A 113 -29.86 -0.20 44.36
CA ASP A 113 -29.59 -0.94 45.61
C ASP A 113 -28.97 -0.10 46.73
N GLY A 114 -28.81 1.22 46.51
CA GLY A 114 -28.17 2.15 47.45
C GLY A 114 -29.13 3.05 48.25
N SER A 115 -30.41 2.68 48.36
CA SER A 115 -31.39 3.38 49.22
C SER A 115 -31.54 2.65 50.55
N LYS A 116 -30.61 2.92 51.49
CA LYS A 116 -30.84 2.95 52.95
C LYS A 116 -29.84 3.88 53.62
#